data_AF-R7XSB5-F1
#
_entry.id   AF-R7XSB5-F1
#
_cell.length_a   1.000
_cell.length_b   1.000
_cell.length_c   1.000
_cell.angle_alpha   90.00
_cell.angle_beta   90.00
_cell.angle_gamma   90.00
#
_symmetry.space_group_name_H-M   'P 1'
#
loop_
_entity.id
_entity.type
_entity.pdbx_description
1 polymer ?
#
loop_
_entity_poly.entity_id
_entity_poly.type
_entity_poly.pdbx_seq_one_letter_code
_entity_poly.pdbx_strand_id
1 'polypeptide(L)'
;MERLIPDPGFAGDTGAADATLAAALAAHARGTASHGEVLLAVQDARLLVPVVAMLGEVEYDERGLAHDKTSDMAAVLMQGGDGRLALLAFTSTDALARWNPEARPVPVVAKLAAQSAVQEEAAAMVLDIAGPTTVVVEGDDLIALAAGWRLAMVGEQAAWIGPAPE
;
A
#
# COMPACT_ATOMS: atom_id res chain seq x y z
N MET A 1 -13.73 30.65 4.24
CA MET A 1 -14.15 29.24 4.32
C MET A 1 -12.87 28.45 4.50
N GLU A 2 -12.55 28.12 5.75
CA GLU A 2 -11.29 27.48 6.11
C GLU A 2 -11.35 26.02 5.61
N ARG A 3 -10.43 25.65 4.72
CA ARG A 3 -10.37 24.31 4.16
C ARG A 3 -9.84 23.39 5.28
N LEU A 4 -10.76 22.76 6.01
CA LEU A 4 -10.44 21.73 7.01
C LEU A 4 -9.71 20.61 6.26
N ILE A 5 -8.37 20.56 6.39
CA ILE A 5 -7.58 19.46 5.85
C ILE A 5 -7.85 18.27 6.79
N PRO A 6 -8.43 17.16 6.31
CA PRO A 6 -8.61 15.98 7.14
C PRO A 6 -7.24 15.54 7.69
N ASP A 7 -7.13 15.39 9.00
CA ASP A 7 -5.98 14.72 9.62
C ASP A 7 -6.21 13.21 9.47
N PRO A 8 -5.38 12.49 8.67
CA PRO A 8 -5.54 11.06 8.47
C PRO A 8 -5.19 10.23 9.72
N GLY A 9 -4.86 10.86 10.85
CA GLY A 9 -4.52 10.20 12.12
C GLY A 9 -3.03 9.88 12.26
N PHE A 10 -2.20 10.49 11.42
CA PHE A 10 -0.75 10.24 11.36
C PHE A 10 0.08 11.48 11.74
N ALA A 11 -0.49 12.38 12.55
CA ALA A 11 0.23 13.53 13.09
C ALA A 11 1.47 13.06 13.87
N GLY A 12 2.67 13.48 13.42
CA GLY A 12 3.94 13.04 14.00
C GLY A 12 4.52 11.74 13.42
N ASP A 13 3.94 11.21 12.34
CA ASP A 13 4.56 10.11 11.59
C ASP A 13 5.94 10.53 11.07
N THR A 14 6.95 9.80 11.51
CA THR A 14 8.36 10.03 11.13
C THR A 14 8.70 9.40 9.77
N GLY A 15 7.79 8.60 9.20
CA GLY A 15 8.01 7.80 8.01
C GLY A 15 8.79 6.51 8.27
N ALA A 16 9.24 6.26 9.51
CA ALA A 16 9.88 5.01 9.90
C ALA A 16 8.86 3.86 9.93
N ALA A 17 9.31 2.65 9.59
CA ALA A 17 8.46 1.46 9.65
C ALA A 17 7.92 1.20 11.06
N ASP A 18 6.70 0.66 11.14
CA ASP A 18 6.18 0.14 12.40
C ASP A 18 7.13 -0.92 12.96
N ALA A 19 7.44 -0.84 14.25
CA ALA A 19 8.46 -1.69 14.87
C ALA A 19 8.07 -3.18 14.85
N THR A 20 6.78 -3.49 15.00
CA THR A 20 6.26 -4.86 14.96
C THR A 20 6.35 -5.40 13.53
N LEU A 21 5.95 -4.61 12.54
CA LEU A 21 6.08 -4.99 11.13
C LEU A 21 7.54 -5.16 10.71
N ALA A 22 8.43 -4.25 11.11
CA ALA A 22 9.86 -4.35 10.82
C ALA A 22 10.47 -5.63 11.42
N ALA A 23 10.10 -5.99 12.66
CA ALA A 23 10.55 -7.22 13.29
C ALA A 23 10.02 -8.48 12.57
N ALA A 24 8.74 -8.48 12.19
CA ALA A 24 8.12 -9.57 11.45
C ALA A 24 8.77 -9.78 10.07
N LEU A 25 9.01 -8.70 9.32
CA LEU A 25 9.70 -8.76 8.02
C LEU A 25 11.13 -9.28 8.16
N ALA A 26 11.87 -8.80 9.17
CA ALA A 26 13.23 -9.29 9.41
C ALA A 26 13.25 -10.78 9.80
N ALA A 27 12.28 -11.25 10.58
CA ALA A 27 12.13 -12.66 10.91
C ALA A 27 11.74 -13.50 9.69
N HIS A 28 10.82 -13.00 8.86
CA HIS A 28 10.40 -13.65 7.62
C HIS A 28 11.57 -13.79 6.64
N ALA A 29 12.38 -12.75 6.47
CA ALA A 29 13.59 -12.78 5.65
C ALA A 29 14.63 -13.82 6.10
N ARG A 30 14.64 -14.18 7.39
CA ARG A 30 15.49 -15.25 7.95
C ARG A 30 14.82 -16.63 7.92
N GLY A 31 13.58 -16.74 7.44
CA GLY A 31 12.79 -17.97 7.45
C GLY A 31 12.30 -18.37 8.85
N THR A 32 12.30 -17.45 9.82
CA THR A 32 11.87 -17.70 11.20
C THR A 32 10.49 -17.16 11.53
N ALA A 33 9.80 -16.56 10.56
CA ALA A 33 8.40 -16.17 10.65
C ALA A 33 7.68 -16.54 9.35
N SER A 34 6.47 -17.04 9.49
CA SER A 34 5.54 -17.36 8.41
C SER A 34 5.01 -16.11 7.72
N HIS A 35 4.42 -16.28 6.53
CA HIS A 35 3.70 -15.20 5.86
C HIS A 35 2.53 -14.68 6.70
N GLY A 36 1.82 -15.57 7.40
CA GLY A 36 0.71 -15.21 8.29
C GLY A 36 1.14 -14.30 9.45
N GLU A 37 2.32 -14.53 10.03
CA GLU A 37 2.88 -13.65 11.07
C GLU A 37 3.24 -12.25 10.52
N VAL A 38 3.66 -12.17 9.25
CA VAL A 38 3.85 -10.88 8.59
C VAL A 38 2.50 -10.19 8.38
N LEU A 39 1.50 -10.89 7.83
CA LEU A 39 0.15 -10.34 7.63
C LEU A 39 -0.48 -9.86 8.95
N LEU A 40 -0.23 -10.58 10.05
CA LEU A 40 -0.67 -10.22 11.39
C LEU A 40 -0.12 -8.87 11.83
N ALA A 41 1.11 -8.53 11.45
CA ALA A 41 1.70 -7.22 11.71
C ALA A 41 1.26 -6.17 10.69
N VAL A 42 1.08 -6.54 9.42
CA VAL A 42 0.62 -5.64 8.35
C VAL A 42 -0.76 -5.08 8.65
N GLN A 43 -1.71 -5.89 9.14
CA GLN A 43 -3.11 -5.44 9.32
C GLN A 43 -3.27 -4.20 10.22
N ASP A 44 -2.33 -3.97 11.14
CA ASP A 44 -2.35 -2.87 12.11
C ASP A 44 -1.35 -1.75 11.76
N ALA A 45 -0.52 -1.95 10.74
CA ALA A 45 0.51 -1.00 10.37
C ALA A 45 -0.01 0.16 9.52
N ARG A 46 0.61 1.32 9.71
CA ARG A 46 0.63 2.40 8.72
C ARG A 46 1.49 1.94 7.54
N LEU A 47 0.96 2.08 6.32
CA LEU A 47 1.67 1.88 5.05
C LEU A 47 1.77 3.21 4.31
N LEU A 48 2.74 3.32 3.40
CA LEU A 48 2.87 4.46 2.49
C LEU A 48 2.50 4.01 1.09
N VAL A 49 1.41 4.53 0.55
CA VAL A 49 1.09 4.37 -0.87
C VAL A 49 1.85 5.47 -1.63
N PRO A 50 2.68 5.12 -2.63
CA PRO A 50 3.37 6.10 -3.43
C PRO A 50 2.37 6.83 -4.34
N VAL A 51 2.50 8.15 -4.44
CA VAL A 51 1.88 8.90 -5.54
C VAL A 51 2.95 9.56 -6.40
N VAL A 52 2.81 9.43 -7.72
CA VAL A 52 3.72 10.02 -8.72
C VAL A 52 2.93 10.90 -9.68
N ALA A 53 3.59 11.93 -10.20
CA ALA A 53 2.95 12.82 -11.15
C ALA A 53 2.76 12.08 -12.47
N MET A 54 1.52 11.95 -12.92
CA MET A 54 1.23 11.54 -14.28
C MET A 54 1.34 12.77 -15.17
N LEU A 55 2.14 12.69 -16.23
CA LEU A 55 2.10 13.70 -17.28
C LEU A 55 0.72 13.61 -17.95
N GLY A 56 -0.14 14.60 -17.72
CA GLY A 56 -1.43 14.70 -18.38
C GLY A 56 -1.29 14.71 -19.91
N GLU A 57 -2.31 14.21 -20.62
CA GLU A 57 -2.40 14.32 -22.07
C GLU A 57 -2.44 15.81 -22.48
N VAL A 58 -1.76 16.16 -23.57
CA VAL A 58 -1.79 17.52 -24.12
C VAL A 58 -3.05 17.65 -24.97
N GLU A 59 -4.05 18.38 -24.50
CA GLU A 59 -5.14 18.82 -25.38
C GLU A 59 -4.67 20.03 -26.21
N TYR A 60 -4.87 19.93 -27.53
CA TYR A 60 -4.72 21.04 -28.44
C TYR A 60 -6.10 21.65 -28.69
N ASP A 61 -6.25 22.96 -28.46
CA ASP A 61 -7.47 23.66 -28.84
C ASP A 61 -7.60 23.78 -30.38
N GLU A 62 -8.74 24.27 -30.87
CA GLU A 62 -9.00 24.51 -32.31
C GLU A 62 -8.01 25.51 -32.96
N ARG A 63 -7.13 26.15 -32.18
CA ARG A 63 -6.13 27.13 -32.62
C ARG A 63 -4.69 26.60 -32.52
N GLY A 64 -4.50 25.34 -32.13
CA GLY A 64 -3.19 24.71 -32.00
C GLY A 64 -2.36 25.24 -30.82
N LEU A 65 -2.98 25.90 -29.85
CA LEU A 65 -2.32 26.30 -28.61
C LEU A 65 -2.34 25.12 -27.64
N ALA A 66 -1.15 24.61 -27.31
CA ALA A 66 -0.99 23.60 -26.26
C ALA A 66 -1.27 24.25 -24.90
N HIS A 67 -2.31 23.79 -24.21
CA HIS A 67 -2.54 24.11 -22.81
C HIS A 67 -2.00 22.97 -21.94
N ASP A 68 -0.81 23.16 -21.35
CA ASP A 68 -0.25 22.31 -20.29
C ASP A 68 -0.77 22.83 -18.92
N LYS A 69 -1.05 22.07 -17.85
CA LYS A 69 -1.20 20.62 -17.59
C LYS A 69 -1.74 20.55 -16.15
N THR A 70 -2.88 19.93 -15.87
CA THR A 70 -3.19 19.51 -14.49
C THR A 70 -2.31 18.30 -14.17
N SER A 71 -1.39 18.44 -13.20
CA SER A 71 -0.62 17.29 -12.71
C SER A 71 -1.53 16.42 -11.85
N ASP A 72 -2.12 15.38 -12.46
CA ASP A 72 -2.88 14.39 -11.71
C ASP A 72 -1.91 13.49 -10.94
N MET A 73 -2.18 13.35 -9.64
CA MET A 73 -1.41 12.53 -8.71
C MET A 73 -2.15 11.22 -8.52
N ALA A 74 -1.56 10.11 -8.95
CA ALA A 74 -2.16 8.80 -8.85
C ALA A 74 -1.32 7.86 -7.99
N ALA A 75 -2.02 6.95 -7.30
CA ALA A 75 -1.38 5.80 -6.67
C ALA A 75 -0.70 4.94 -7.74
N VAL A 76 0.44 4.36 -7.41
CA VAL A 76 1.21 3.59 -8.40
C VAL A 76 0.70 2.15 -8.44
N LEU A 77 0.14 1.78 -9.59
CA LEU A 77 -0.12 0.40 -9.98
C LEU A 77 1.03 -0.09 -10.86
N MET A 78 1.55 -1.28 -10.55
CA MET A 78 2.49 -1.98 -11.42
C MET A 78 1.77 -3.10 -12.16
N GLN A 79 2.18 -3.39 -13.39
CA GLN A 79 1.72 -4.58 -14.10
C GLN A 79 2.74 -5.70 -13.93
N GLY A 80 2.29 -6.85 -13.43
CA GLY A 80 3.09 -8.07 -13.36
C GLY A 80 3.36 -8.66 -14.74
N GLY A 81 4.32 -9.58 -14.83
CA GLY A 81 4.61 -10.29 -16.10
C GLY A 81 3.44 -11.15 -16.61
N ASP A 82 2.47 -11.44 -15.75
CA ASP A 82 1.21 -12.11 -16.05
C ASP A 82 0.09 -11.15 -16.50
N GLY A 83 0.39 -9.86 -16.61
CA GLY A 83 -0.54 -8.82 -17.06
C GLY A 83 -1.47 -8.28 -15.97
N ARG A 84 -1.48 -8.86 -14.76
CA ARG A 84 -2.32 -8.40 -13.65
C ARG A 84 -1.71 -7.18 -12.98
N LEU A 85 -2.56 -6.30 -12.45
CA LEU A 85 -2.13 -5.12 -11.71
C LEU A 85 -1.83 -5.46 -10.26
N ALA A 86 -0.88 -4.76 -9.66
CA ALA A 86 -0.61 -4.77 -8.24
C ALA A 86 -0.40 -3.35 -7.71
N LEU A 87 -1.00 -3.02 -6.57
CA LEU A 87 -0.77 -1.76 -5.89
C LEU A 87 0.58 -1.81 -5.17
N LEU A 88 1.43 -0.79 -5.36
CA LEU A 88 2.63 -0.63 -4.55
C LEU A 88 2.29 0.00 -3.20
N ALA A 89 2.87 -0.54 -2.13
CA ALA A 89 2.86 0.09 -0.83
C ALA A 89 4.21 -0.13 -0.14
N PHE A 90 4.54 0.74 0.81
CA PHE A 90 5.84 0.74 1.47
C PHE A 90 5.70 0.83 2.98
N THR A 91 6.58 0.14 3.69
CA THR A 91 6.59 0.15 5.14
C THR A 91 7.23 1.41 5.70
N SER A 92 8.14 2.04 4.94
CA SER A 92 8.87 3.24 5.36
C SER A 92 9.24 4.14 4.19
N THR A 93 9.56 5.39 4.49
CA THR A 93 10.10 6.37 3.52
C THR A 93 11.44 5.91 2.95
N ASP A 94 12.27 5.21 3.73
CA ASP A 94 13.51 4.61 3.24
C ASP A 94 13.25 3.51 2.20
N ALA A 95 12.25 2.65 2.43
CA ALA A 95 11.86 1.62 1.46
C ALA A 95 11.28 2.23 0.19
N LEU A 96 10.46 3.28 0.33
CA LEU A 96 9.93 4.04 -0.79
C LEU A 96 11.06 4.69 -1.62
N ALA A 97 12.01 5.35 -0.95
CA ALA A 97 13.11 6.05 -1.60
C ALA A 97 14.08 5.11 -2.32
N ARG A 98 14.25 3.87 -1.84
CA ARG A 98 15.00 2.82 -2.56
C ARG A 98 14.35 2.46 -3.89
N TRP A 99 13.02 2.51 -3.97
CA TRP A 99 12.29 2.26 -5.21
C TRP A 99 12.23 3.50 -6.11
N ASN A 100 11.77 4.63 -5.58
CA ASN A 100 11.70 5.89 -6.30
C ASN A 100 11.81 7.08 -5.32
N PRO A 101 12.93 7.82 -5.32
CA PRO A 101 13.12 8.96 -4.42
C PRO A 101 12.24 10.18 -4.74
N GLU A 102 11.61 10.23 -5.93
CA GLU A 102 10.72 11.33 -6.33
C GLU A 102 9.25 11.06 -5.96
N ALA A 103 8.92 9.83 -5.56
CA ALA A 103 7.56 9.48 -5.17
C ALA A 103 7.16 10.15 -3.85
N ARG A 104 5.93 10.66 -3.80
CA ARG A 104 5.41 11.29 -2.58
C ARG A 104 4.73 10.22 -1.72
N PRO A 105 5.09 10.10 -0.42
CA PRO A 105 4.45 9.14 0.47
C PRO A 105 3.07 9.62 0.90
N VAL A 106 2.05 8.77 0.76
CA VAL A 106 0.72 8.98 1.34
C VAL A 106 0.50 7.94 2.45
N PRO A 107 0.51 8.34 3.73
CA PRO A 107 0.31 7.40 4.83
C PRO A 107 -1.16 6.98 4.91
N VAL A 108 -1.39 5.67 4.96
CA VAL A 108 -2.71 5.04 5.07
C VAL A 108 -2.64 3.83 6.00
N VAL A 109 -3.76 3.46 6.62
CA VAL A 109 -3.86 2.15 7.29
C VAL A 109 -3.88 1.03 6.24
N ALA A 110 -3.35 -0.14 6.58
CA ALA A 110 -3.27 -1.27 5.65
C ALA A 110 -4.63 -1.68 5.04
N LYS A 111 -5.72 -1.59 5.81
CA LYS A 111 -7.09 -1.78 5.30
C LYS A 111 -7.41 -0.86 4.12
N LEU A 112 -7.06 0.42 4.21
CA LEU A 112 -7.37 1.39 3.17
C LEU A 112 -6.50 1.16 1.92
N ALA A 113 -5.23 0.81 2.09
CA ALA A 113 -4.38 0.40 0.96
C ALA A 113 -4.95 -0.82 0.23
N ALA A 114 -5.39 -1.84 0.98
CA ALA A 114 -6.04 -3.02 0.40
C ALA A 114 -7.36 -2.68 -0.31
N GLN A 115 -8.16 -1.77 0.26
CA GLN A 115 -9.38 -1.27 -0.40
C GLN A 115 -9.07 -0.56 -1.71
N SER A 116 -8.04 0.28 -1.75
CA SER A 116 -7.59 0.92 -2.99
C SER A 116 -7.15 -0.11 -4.03
N ALA A 117 -6.38 -1.13 -3.62
CA ALA A 117 -5.98 -2.20 -4.54
C ALA A 117 -7.20 -2.91 -5.15
N VAL A 118 -8.21 -3.25 -4.34
CA VAL A 118 -9.44 -3.90 -4.82
C VAL A 118 -10.25 -2.98 -5.74
N GLN A 119 -10.35 -1.68 -5.41
CA GLN A 119 -11.07 -0.69 -6.24
C GLN A 119 -10.42 -0.49 -7.61
N GLU A 120 -9.10 -0.55 -7.68
CA GLU A 120 -8.31 -0.45 -8.91
C GLU A 120 -8.20 -1.80 -9.65
N GLU A 121 -8.98 -2.80 -9.26
CA GLU A 121 -8.95 -4.16 -9.81
C GLU A 121 -7.55 -4.81 -9.78
N ALA A 122 -6.71 -4.40 -8.84
CA ALA A 122 -5.40 -4.98 -8.62
C ALA A 122 -5.54 -6.36 -7.98
N ALA A 123 -4.80 -7.33 -8.51
CA ALA A 123 -4.77 -8.70 -8.00
C ALA A 123 -3.97 -8.83 -6.70
N ALA A 124 -3.11 -7.85 -6.40
CA ALA A 124 -2.21 -7.87 -5.26
C ALA A 124 -1.89 -6.48 -4.73
N MET A 125 -1.44 -6.42 -3.48
CA MET A 125 -0.68 -5.30 -2.92
C MET A 125 0.74 -5.80 -2.64
N VAL A 126 1.76 -5.12 -3.18
CA VAL A 126 3.17 -5.48 -3.02
C VAL A 126 3.84 -4.49 -2.07
N LEU A 127 4.36 -5.01 -0.97
CA LEU A 127 5.11 -4.27 0.04
C LEU A 127 6.60 -4.29 -0.28
N ASP A 128 7.24 -3.12 -0.21
CA ASP A 128 8.71 -2.94 -0.29
C ASP A 128 9.35 -3.68 -1.48
N ILE A 129 8.87 -3.38 -2.69
CA ILE A 129 9.33 -4.04 -3.92
C ILE A 129 10.85 -3.90 -4.18
N ALA A 130 11.47 -2.83 -3.71
CA ALA A 130 12.92 -2.61 -3.79
C ALA A 130 13.69 -3.21 -2.58
N GLY A 131 13.01 -3.98 -1.72
CA GLY A 131 13.59 -4.65 -0.58
C GLY A 131 13.80 -3.78 0.67
N PRO A 132 14.39 -4.34 1.74
CA PRO A 132 15.14 -5.61 1.75
C PRO A 132 14.28 -6.87 1.79
N THR A 133 12.98 -6.76 2.07
CA THR A 133 12.07 -7.90 2.13
C THR A 133 10.77 -7.53 1.43
N THR A 134 10.55 -8.12 0.26
CA THR A 134 9.31 -7.93 -0.50
C THR A 134 8.25 -8.91 -0.03
N VAL A 135 7.05 -8.42 0.21
CA VAL A 135 5.90 -9.23 0.64
C VAL A 135 4.71 -8.91 -0.25
N VAL A 136 3.98 -9.94 -0.66
CA VAL A 136 2.81 -9.81 -1.53
C VAL A 136 1.58 -10.19 -0.72
N VAL A 137 0.58 -9.32 -0.69
CA VAL A 137 -0.76 -9.60 -0.14
C VAL A 137 -1.71 -9.75 -1.32
N GLU A 138 -2.23 -10.95 -1.55
CA GLU A 138 -3.04 -11.29 -2.72
C GLU A 138 -4.17 -12.25 -2.39
N GLY A 139 -5.09 -12.47 -3.34
CA GLY A 139 -6.18 -13.42 -3.19
C GLY A 139 -7.05 -13.14 -1.96
N ASP A 140 -7.38 -14.18 -1.21
CA ASP A 140 -8.27 -14.11 -0.05
C ASP A 140 -7.72 -13.19 1.06
N ASP A 141 -6.40 -13.11 1.24
CA ASP A 141 -5.78 -12.23 2.23
C ASP A 141 -6.00 -10.75 1.90
N LEU A 142 -5.88 -10.39 0.61
CA LEU A 142 -6.15 -9.03 0.15
C LEU A 142 -7.63 -8.66 0.35
N ILE A 143 -8.54 -9.58 -0.02
CA ILE A 143 -9.98 -9.38 0.12
C ILE A 143 -10.38 -9.26 1.60
N ALA A 144 -9.87 -10.14 2.46
CA ALA A 144 -10.16 -10.12 3.89
C ALA A 144 -9.63 -8.83 4.55
N LEU A 145 -8.42 -8.41 4.21
CA LEU A 145 -7.85 -7.15 4.69
C LEU A 145 -8.68 -5.94 4.24
N ALA A 146 -9.08 -5.88 2.97
CA ALA A 146 -9.92 -4.81 2.42
C ALA A 146 -11.31 -4.78 3.07
N ALA A 147 -11.89 -5.95 3.35
CA ALA A 147 -13.15 -6.09 4.08
C ALA A 147 -13.03 -5.73 5.58
N GLY A 148 -11.81 -5.54 6.09
CA GLY A 148 -11.55 -5.21 7.49
C GLY A 148 -11.74 -6.41 8.42
N TRP A 149 -11.55 -7.62 7.92
CA TRP A 149 -11.47 -8.82 8.75
C TRP A 149 -10.22 -8.73 9.64
N ARG A 150 -10.21 -9.48 10.75
CA ARG A 150 -9.08 -9.51 11.68
C ARG A 150 -8.34 -10.81 11.55
N LEU A 151 -7.04 -10.73 11.29
CA LEU A 151 -6.20 -11.92 11.30
C LEU A 151 -5.86 -12.28 12.75
N ALA A 152 -5.93 -13.58 13.05
CA ALA A 152 -5.50 -14.16 14.30
C ALA A 152 -4.66 -15.42 14.04
N MET A 153 -3.75 -15.72 14.97
CA MET A 153 -3.00 -16.97 14.93
C MET A 153 -3.74 -18.05 15.71
N VAL A 154 -3.97 -19.21 15.06
CA VAL A 154 -4.54 -20.42 15.64
C VAL A 154 -3.46 -21.50 15.62
N GLY A 155 -2.72 -21.61 16.71
CA GLY A 155 -1.46 -22.36 16.72
C GLY A 155 -0.43 -21.70 15.80
N GLU A 156 0.09 -22.46 14.83
CA GLU A 156 1.04 -21.97 13.83
C GLU A 156 0.37 -21.47 12.54
N GLN A 157 -0.96 -21.55 12.45
CA GLN A 157 -1.71 -21.15 11.27
C GLN A 157 -2.37 -19.79 11.45
N ALA A 158 -2.39 -18.98 10.40
CA ALA A 158 -3.16 -17.75 10.39
C ALA A 158 -4.59 -18.01 9.91
N ALA A 159 -5.56 -17.38 10.55
CA ALA A 159 -6.97 -17.45 10.20
C ALA A 159 -7.61 -16.06 10.27
N TRP A 160 -8.46 -15.75 9.31
CA TRP A 160 -9.24 -14.52 9.33
C TRP A 160 -10.55 -14.70 10.10
N ILE A 161 -10.83 -13.72 10.95
CA ILE A 161 -12.06 -13.58 11.70
C ILE A 161 -12.84 -12.43 11.05
N GLY A 162 -13.89 -12.79 10.31
CA GLY A 162 -14.80 -11.81 9.73
C GLY A 162 -15.54 -11.01 10.80
N PRO A 163 -16.12 -9.85 10.45
CA PRO A 163 -17.00 -9.12 11.36
C PRO A 163 -18.17 -10.01 11.78
N ALA A 164 -18.65 -9.80 13.01
CA ALA A 164 -19.87 -10.48 13.45
C ALA A 164 -21.00 -10.17 12.45
N PRO A 165 -21.81 -11.17 12.04
CA PRO A 165 -22.99 -10.89 11.24
C PRO A 165 -23.91 -9.93 12.02
N GLU A 166 -24.39 -8.90 11.33
CA GLU A 166 -25.35 -7.93 11.87
C GLU A 166 -26.69 -8.58 12.26
#